data_AF-A0A1L6IB99-F1
#
_entry.id   AF-A0A1L6IB99-F1
#
_cell.length_a   1.000
_cell.length_b   1.000
_cell.length_c   1.000
_cell.angle_alpha   90.00
_cell.angle_beta   90.00
_cell.angle_gamma   90.00
#
_symmetry.space_group_name_H-M   'P 1'
#
loop_
_entity.id
_entity.type
_entity.pdbx_description
1 polymer ?
#
loop_
_entity_poly.entity_id
_entity_poly.type
_entity_poly.pdbx_seq_one_letter_code
_entity_poly.pdbx_strand_id
1 'polypeptide(L)'
;MKTFLEQCKEKGEKPILENDTVFDYASKTAIPDDFLRLHWLEFKARYCEEGSKRYKDWRSVFRKSVRGNWFKLWWIAADGACSLTTVGEQAKRAHGRDAA
;
A
#
# COMPACT_ATOMS: atom_id res chain seq x y z
N MET A 1 -5.84 7.86 9.60
CA MET A 1 -5.99 6.43 9.30
C MET A 1 -6.58 5.65 10.46
N LYS A 2 -6.06 5.80 11.69
CA LYS A 2 -6.47 5.03 12.89
C LYS A 2 -7.99 4.81 13.02
N THR A 3 -8.79 5.88 13.05
CA THR A 3 -10.26 5.79 13.13
C THR A 3 -10.90 5.01 11.98
N PHE A 4 -10.38 5.09 10.77
CA PHE A 4 -10.89 4.29 9.64
C PHE A 4 -10.58 2.81 9.81
N LEU A 5 -9.39 2.46 10.30
CA LEU A 5 -9.03 1.06 10.58
C LEU A 5 -9.89 0.48 11.72
N GLU A 6 -10.18 1.28 12.75
CA GLU A 6 -11.09 0.91 13.84
C GLU A 6 -12.51 0.65 13.31
N GLN A 7 -13.06 1.56 12.49
CA GLN A 7 -14.37 1.39 11.87
C GLN A 7 -14.44 0.15 10.97
N CYS A 8 -13.39 -0.14 10.20
CA CYS A 8 -13.32 -1.36 9.40
C CYS A 8 -13.32 -2.60 10.30
N LYS A 9 -12.56 -2.59 11.40
CA LYS A 9 -12.53 -3.68 12.37
C LYS A 9 -13.89 -3.92 13.02
N GLU A 10 -14.57 -2.87 13.46
CA GLU A 10 -15.92 -2.94 14.05
C GLU A 10 -16.95 -3.53 13.09
N LYS A 11 -16.82 -3.23 11.80
CA LYS A 11 -17.69 -3.77 10.74
C LYS A 11 -17.29 -5.16 10.24
N GLY A 12 -16.15 -5.70 10.70
CA GLY A 12 -15.59 -6.94 10.16
C GLY A 12 -15.13 -6.82 8.71
N GLU A 13 -14.89 -5.61 8.21
CA GLU A 13 -14.45 -5.35 6.84
C GLU A 13 -12.92 -5.21 6.75
N LYS A 14 -12.35 -5.68 5.65
CA LYS A 14 -10.96 -5.36 5.32
C LYS A 14 -10.84 -3.87 4.95
N PRO A 15 -9.75 -3.18 5.39
CA PRO A 15 -9.51 -1.79 5.00
C PRO A 15 -9.49 -1.58 3.48
N ILE A 16 -8.88 -2.52 2.77
CA ILE A 16 -8.95 -2.66 1.32
C ILE A 16 -9.82 -3.89 1.04
N LEU A 17 -10.95 -3.70 0.34
CA LEU A 17 -11.88 -4.78 0.01
C LEU A 17 -11.25 -5.71 -1.02
N GLU A 18 -11.61 -7.00 -1.01
CA GLU A 18 -11.04 -7.99 -1.93
C GLU A 18 -11.32 -7.67 -3.41
N ASN A 19 -12.44 -7.00 -3.68
CA ASN A 19 -12.84 -6.55 -5.01
C ASN A 19 -12.47 -5.08 -5.29
N ASP A 20 -11.55 -4.48 -4.52
CA ASP A 20 -11.13 -3.10 -4.78
C ASP A 20 -10.37 -3.00 -6.10
N THR A 21 -10.77 -2.05 -6.94
CA THR A 21 -10.17 -1.73 -8.26
C THR A 21 -8.64 -1.53 -8.26
N VAL A 22 -8.00 -1.37 -7.08
CA VAL A 22 -6.53 -1.36 -6.97
C VAL A 22 -5.90 -2.68 -7.43
N PHE A 23 -6.54 -3.82 -7.19
CA PHE A 23 -6.03 -5.13 -7.60
C PHE A 23 -6.09 -5.30 -9.13
N ASP A 24 -7.18 -4.85 -9.76
CA ASP A 24 -7.28 -4.80 -11.22
C ASP A 24 -6.18 -3.92 -11.83
N TYR A 25 -5.89 -2.78 -11.19
CA TYR A 25 -4.83 -1.89 -11.63
C TYR A 25 -3.45 -2.53 -11.49
N ALA A 26 -3.17 -3.16 -10.35
CA ALA A 26 -1.90 -3.84 -10.10
C ALA A 26 -1.65 -4.95 -11.13
N SER A 27 -2.66 -5.79 -11.37
CA SER A 27 -2.62 -6.82 -12.42
C SER A 27 -2.32 -6.24 -13.81
N LYS A 28 -3.05 -5.19 -14.22
CA LYS A 28 -2.86 -4.53 -15.54
C LYS A 28 -1.48 -3.87 -15.71
N THR A 29 -0.81 -3.54 -14.62
CA THR A 29 0.48 -2.83 -14.63
C THR A 29 1.64 -3.69 -14.16
N ALA A 30 1.43 -5.01 -14.06
CA ALA A 30 2.41 -5.98 -13.61
C ALA A 30 3.01 -5.68 -12.22
N ILE A 31 2.26 -5.00 -11.33
CA ILE A 31 2.67 -4.79 -9.95
C ILE A 31 2.32 -6.07 -9.16
N PRO A 32 3.28 -6.78 -8.55
CA PRO A 32 3.01 -7.97 -7.76
C PRO A 32 2.17 -7.65 -6.51
N ASP A 33 1.32 -8.59 -6.10
CA ASP A 33 0.48 -8.46 -4.90
C ASP A 33 1.33 -8.23 -3.63
N ASP A 34 2.51 -8.84 -3.55
CA ASP A 34 3.44 -8.63 -2.43
C ASP A 34 3.95 -7.18 -2.37
N PHE A 35 4.13 -6.51 -3.51
CA PHE A 35 4.53 -5.11 -3.55
C PHE A 35 3.37 -4.20 -3.19
N LEU A 36 2.15 -4.57 -3.60
CA LEU A 36 0.94 -3.87 -3.19
C LEU A 36 0.70 -4.00 -1.68
N ARG A 37 0.93 -5.20 -1.12
CA ARG A 37 0.92 -5.44 0.33
C ARG A 37 1.98 -4.60 1.03
N LEU A 38 3.21 -4.55 0.51
CA LEU A 38 4.27 -3.72 1.07
C LEU A 38 3.90 -2.23 1.05
N HIS A 39 3.31 -1.76 -0.05
CA HIS A 39 2.81 -0.39 -0.18
C HIS A 39 1.71 -0.09 0.83
N TRP A 40 0.83 -1.04 1.12
CA TRP A 40 -0.17 -0.91 2.18
C TRP A 40 0.45 -0.78 3.57
N LEU A 41 1.53 -1.51 3.86
CA LEU A 41 2.24 -1.40 5.13
C LEU A 41 2.87 -0.02 5.32
N GLU A 42 3.59 0.48 4.30
CA GLU A 42 4.14 1.84 4.28
C GLU A 42 3.05 2.91 4.40
N PHE A 43 1.94 2.73 3.67
CA PHE A 43 0.80 3.62 3.72
C PHE A 43 0.18 3.71 5.12
N LYS A 44 0.01 2.56 5.79
CA LYS A 44 -0.44 2.53 7.18
C LYS A 44 0.55 3.19 8.11
N ALA A 45 1.84 2.87 8.02
CA ALA A 45 2.88 3.45 8.87
C ALA A 45 2.82 4.98 8.80
N ARG A 46 2.89 5.54 7.59
CA ARG A 46 2.87 6.98 7.33
C ARG A 46 1.62 7.70 7.85
N TYR A 47 0.43 7.11 7.66
CA TYR A 47 -0.84 7.76 8.01
C TYR A 47 -1.40 7.37 9.39
N CYS A 48 -0.68 6.54 10.13
CA CYS A 48 -0.89 6.28 11.56
C CYS A 48 0.05 7.08 12.46
N GLU A 49 1.12 7.69 11.91
CA GLU A 49 1.93 8.69 12.61
C GLU A 49 1.08 9.83 13.18
N GLU A 50 1.54 10.38 14.31
CA GLU A 50 0.93 11.56 14.91
C GLU A 50 1.08 12.79 14.01
N GLY A 51 0.05 13.65 13.98
CA GLY A 51 0.04 14.83 13.10
C GLY A 51 -0.12 14.52 11.60
N SER A 52 -0.21 13.25 11.20
CA SER A 52 -0.37 12.88 9.79
C SER A 52 -1.67 13.42 9.18
N LYS A 53 -1.59 13.80 7.90
CA LYS A 53 -2.71 14.37 7.15
C LYS A 53 -3.90 13.42 7.14
N ARG A 54 -5.09 13.94 7.45
CA ARG A 54 -6.34 13.19 7.45
C ARG A 54 -7.07 13.33 6.12
N TYR A 55 -7.68 12.25 5.68
CA TYR A 55 -8.49 12.20 4.46
C TYR A 55 -9.88 11.65 4.78
N LYS A 56 -10.88 12.08 3.99
CA LYS A 56 -12.26 11.60 4.10
C LYS A 56 -12.43 10.20 3.52
N ASP A 57 -11.76 9.90 2.41
CA ASP A 57 -11.81 8.60 1.73
C ASP A 57 -10.41 8.00 1.63
N TRP A 58 -10.09 7.11 2.57
CA TRP A 58 -8.79 6.44 2.64
C TRP A 58 -8.57 5.43 1.51
N ARG A 59 -9.61 4.73 1.06
CA ARG A 59 -9.51 3.76 -0.04
C ARG A 59 -9.13 4.49 -1.34
N SER A 60 -9.74 5.64 -1.62
CA SER A 60 -9.39 6.48 -2.78
C SER A 60 -7.96 7.02 -2.71
N VAL A 61 -7.50 7.45 -1.53
CA VAL A 61 -6.11 7.93 -1.36
C VAL A 61 -5.12 6.78 -1.54
N PHE A 62 -5.42 5.58 -1.05
CA PHE A 62 -4.59 4.39 -1.28
C PHE A 62 -4.48 4.06 -2.76
N ARG A 63 -5.60 4.01 -3.49
CA ARG A 63 -5.60 3.80 -4.96
C ARG A 63 -4.71 4.81 -5.69
N LYS A 64 -4.83 6.09 -5.33
CA LYS A 64 -4.02 7.17 -5.92
C LYS A 64 -2.53 7.01 -5.57
N SER A 65 -2.22 6.58 -4.35
CA SER A 65 -0.83 6.40 -3.91
C SER A 65 -0.13 5.24 -4.59
N VAL A 66 -0.87 4.15 -4.87
CA VAL A 66 -0.39 3.01 -5.66
C VAL A 66 -0.15 3.45 -7.10
N ARG A 67 -1.14 4.06 -7.76
CA ARG A 67 -1.01 4.52 -9.15
C ARG A 67 0.15 5.52 -9.34
N GLY A 68 0.35 6.42 -8.37
CA GLY A 68 1.45 7.39 -8.41
C GLY A 68 2.79 6.88 -7.88
N ASN A 69 2.85 5.64 -7.38
CA ASN A 69 4.00 5.06 -6.69
C ASN A 69 4.60 6.08 -5.70
N TRP A 70 3.79 6.57 -4.76
CA TRP A 70 4.16 7.70 -3.89
C TRP A 70 5.40 7.42 -3.03
N PHE A 71 5.54 6.18 -2.56
CA PHE A 71 6.68 5.74 -1.75
C PHE A 71 7.88 5.24 -2.57
N LYS A 72 7.77 5.25 -3.91
CA LYS A 72 8.83 4.85 -4.85
C LYS A 72 9.38 3.45 -4.57
N LEU A 73 8.52 2.50 -4.21
CA LEU A 73 8.92 1.16 -3.76
C LEU A 73 9.34 0.25 -4.91
N TRP A 74 8.75 0.42 -6.08
CA TRP A 74 9.08 -0.38 -7.26
C TRP A 74 9.42 0.48 -8.47
N TRP A 75 10.01 -0.17 -9.45
CA TRP A 75 10.20 0.33 -10.80
C TRP A 75 9.81 -0.78 -11.77
N ILE A 76 9.43 -0.40 -12.99
CA ILE A 76 9.07 -1.32 -14.06
C ILE A 76 10.12 -1.14 -15.16
N ALA A 77 10.80 -2.22 -15.50
CA ALA A 77 11.80 -2.29 -16.56
C ALA A 77 11.16 -2.20 -17.95
N ALA A 78 11.98 -1.98 -18.98
CA ALA A 78 11.51 -1.86 -20.36
C ALA A 78 10.86 -3.15 -20.89
N ASP A 79 11.23 -4.30 -20.35
CA ASP A 79 10.64 -5.62 -20.63
C ASP A 79 9.34 -5.88 -19.84
N GLY A 80 8.90 -4.93 -19.00
CA GLY A 80 7.73 -5.05 -18.15
C GLY A 80 7.99 -5.71 -16.80
N ALA A 81 9.22 -6.12 -16.48
CA ALA A 81 9.54 -6.70 -15.18
C ALA A 81 9.42 -5.64 -14.07
N CYS A 82 8.63 -5.95 -13.04
CA CYS A 82 8.48 -5.09 -11.87
C CYS A 82 9.40 -5.55 -10.74
N SER A 83 10.29 -4.67 -10.27
CA SER A 83 11.27 -4.98 -9.23
C SER A 83 11.27 -3.89 -8.15
N LEU A 84 11.70 -4.25 -6.93
CA LEU A 84 11.85 -3.27 -5.86
C LEU A 84 13.00 -2.31 -6.16
N THR A 85 12.83 -1.06 -5.75
CA THR A 85 13.92 -0.09 -5.64
C THR A 85 14.69 -0.34 -4.33
N THR A 86 15.79 0.39 -4.10
CA THR A 86 16.47 0.40 -2.80
C THR A 86 15.51 0.75 -1.65
N VAL A 87 14.60 1.71 -1.85
CA VAL A 87 13.59 2.09 -0.85
C VAL A 87 12.59 0.96 -0.61
N GLY A 88 12.15 0.29 -1.68
CA GLY A 88 11.31 -0.91 -1.58
C GLY A 88 11.96 -2.03 -0.79
N GLU A 89 13.23 -2.31 -1.06
CA GLU A 89 14.01 -3.32 -0.34
C GLU A 89 14.26 -2.95 1.14
N GLN A 90 14.39 -1.66 1.47
CA GLN A 90 14.45 -1.20 2.85
C GLN A 90 13.10 -1.40 3.56
N ALA A 91 11.99 -0.98 2.94
CA ALA A 91 10.66 -1.18 3.48
C ALA A 91 10.36 -2.67 3.71
N LYS A 92 10.70 -3.53 2.74
CA LYS A 92 10.54 -4.99 2.86
C LYS A 92 11.27 -5.54 4.08
N ARG A 93 12.50 -5.08 4.35
CA ARG A 93 13.28 -5.51 5.53
C ARG A 93 12.73 -4.93 6.84
N ALA A 94 12.27 -3.68 6.84
CA ALA A 94 11.67 -3.06 8.02
C ALA A 94 10.41 -3.82 8.46
N HIS A 95 9.48 -4.05 7.53
CA HIS A 95 8.23 -4.77 7.81
C HIS A 95 8.40 -6.29 7.96
N GLY A 96 9.47 -6.86 7.39
CA GLY A 96 9.79 -8.28 7.55
C GLY A 96 10.34 -8.63 8.94
N ARG A 97 10.94 -7.65 9.65
CA ARG A 97 11.42 -7.82 11.03
C ARG A 97 10.29 -7.79 12.06
N ASP A 98 9.15 -7.17 11.74
CA ASP A 98 7.98 -7.09 12.62
C ASP A 98 7.12 -8.38 12.63
N ALA A 99 7.51 -9.40 11.85
CA ALA A 99 6.82 -10.69 11.74
C ALA A 99 7.62 -11.88 12.33
N ALA A 100 8.71 -11.61 13.05
CA ALA A 100 9.57 -12.60 13.70
C ALA A 100 9.53 -12.48 15.23
#